data_AF-A0A925LYR0-F1
#
_entry.id   AF-A0A925LYR0-F1
#
_cell.length_a   1.000
_cell.length_b   1.000
_cell.length_c   1.000
_cell.angle_alpha   90.00
_cell.angle_beta   90.00
_cell.angle_gamma   90.00
#
_symmetry.space_group_name_H-M   'P 1'
#
loop_
_entity.id
_entity.type
_entity.pdbx_description
1 polymer ?
#
loop_
_entity_poly.entity_id
_entity_poly.type
_entity_poly.pdbx_seq_one_letter_code
_entity_poly.pdbx_strand_id
1 'polypeptide(L)'
;MNVTIRNPSETRLVPLTASLLIVIALVAVTGCGDQKQQADGLVRAAIEQSKADRHADALQLLGRAVALDPGLAEAFYLRGA
;
A
#
# COMPACT_ATOMS: atom_id res chain seq x y z
N MET A 1 3.83 -15.13 61.32
CA MET A 1 4.38 -14.21 60.30
C MET A 1 4.14 -14.81 58.93
N ASN A 2 3.49 -14.11 57.98
CA ASN A 2 3.36 -14.59 56.60
C ASN A 2 3.77 -13.45 55.66
N VAL A 3 4.85 -13.64 54.92
CA VAL A 3 5.48 -12.62 54.07
C VAL A 3 4.86 -12.70 52.67
N THR A 4 4.11 -11.67 52.29
CA THR A 4 3.55 -11.51 50.93
C THR A 4 4.62 -10.92 50.02
N ILE A 5 5.23 -11.74 49.16
CA ILE A 5 6.16 -11.25 48.13
C ILE A 5 5.34 -10.67 46.97
N ARG A 6 5.25 -9.33 46.89
CA ARG A 6 4.77 -8.62 45.69
C ARG A 6 5.84 -8.71 44.60
N ASN A 7 5.53 -9.35 43.48
CA ASN A 7 6.38 -9.41 42.30
C ASN A 7 6.16 -8.16 41.41
N PRO A 8 7.15 -7.27 41.19
CA PRO A 8 6.96 -6.00 40.49
C PRO A 8 7.32 -6.02 39.00
N SER A 9 7.10 -7.12 38.26
CA SER A 9 7.60 -7.28 36.88
C SER A 9 6.59 -6.95 35.76
N GLU A 10 5.34 -6.57 36.05
CA GLU A 10 4.30 -6.47 35.00
C GLU A 10 4.13 -5.08 34.36
N THR A 11 4.76 -4.03 34.89
CA THR A 11 4.45 -2.63 34.48
C THR A 11 5.32 -2.07 33.34
N ARG A 12 6.37 -2.78 32.89
CA ARG A 12 7.28 -2.28 31.83
C ARG A 12 7.13 -2.96 30.47
N LEU A 13 6.40 -4.07 30.39
CA LEU A 13 6.20 -4.83 29.13
C LEU A 13 5.06 -4.25 28.27
N VAL A 14 4.04 -3.67 28.90
CA VAL A 14 2.87 -3.05 28.26
C VAL A 14 3.18 -1.78 27.45
N PRO A 15 4.02 -0.81 27.89
CA PRO A 15 4.29 0.39 27.10
C PRO A 15 5.09 0.09 25.82
N LEU A 16 5.93 -0.96 25.84
CA LEU A 16 6.78 -1.33 24.72
C LEU A 16 5.98 -1.99 23.59
N THR A 17 5.00 -2.83 23.95
CA THR A 17 4.05 -3.42 23.01
C THR A 17 3.07 -2.39 22.44
N ALA A 18 2.58 -1.46 23.26
CA ALA A 18 1.73 -0.36 22.79
C ALA A 18 2.46 0.56 21.78
N SER A 19 3.72 0.90 22.05
CA SER A 19 4.55 1.70 21.14
C SER A 19 4.79 0.98 19.81
N LEU A 20 5.04 -0.32 19.84
CA LEU A 20 5.23 -1.14 18.64
C LEU A 20 3.95 -1.19 17.78
N LEU A 21 2.78 -1.36 18.40
CA LEU A 21 1.50 -1.37 17.69
C LEU A 21 1.17 -0.01 17.05
N ILE A 22 1.50 1.10 17.71
CA ILE A 22 1.32 2.46 17.16
C ILE A 22 2.21 2.66 15.92
N VAL A 23 3.46 2.21 15.98
CA VAL A 23 4.38 2.30 14.82
C VAL A 23 3.88 1.45 13.65
N ILE A 24 3.41 0.22 13.92
CA ILE A 24 2.84 -0.66 12.88
C ILE A 24 1.59 -0.01 12.24
N ALA A 25 0.72 0.60 13.04
CA ALA A 25 -0.46 1.31 12.54
C ALA A 25 -0.09 2.53 11.67
N LEU A 26 0.95 3.28 12.05
CA LEU A 26 1.43 4.42 11.27
C LEU A 26 2.01 4.00 9.91
N VAL A 27 2.73 2.87 9.86
CA VAL A 27 3.29 2.32 8.61
C VAL A 27 2.17 1.80 7.68
N ALA A 28 1.11 1.22 8.23
CA ALA A 28 -0.03 0.74 7.43
C ALA A 28 -0.78 1.90 6.75
N VAL A 29 -0.87 3.07 7.39
CA VAL A 29 -1.55 4.25 6.85
C VAL A 29 -0.77 4.88 5.68
N THR A 30 0.57 4.94 5.76
CA THR A 30 1.38 5.47 4.66
C THR A 30 1.46 4.54 3.44
N GLY A 31 1.25 3.23 3.61
CA GLY A 31 1.27 2.27 2.51
C GLY A 31 0.19 2.49 1.44
N CYS A 32 -0.96 3.08 1.78
CA CYS A 32 -2.03 3.34 0.81
C CYS A 32 -1.75 4.52 -0.13
N GLY A 33 -0.88 5.46 0.27
CA GLY A 33 -0.56 6.63 -0.56
C GLY A 33 0.32 6.30 -1.76
N ASP A 34 1.26 5.35 -1.59
CA ASP A 34 2.20 4.96 -2.64
C ASP A 34 1.52 4.17 -3.77
N GLN A 35 0.48 3.39 -3.44
CA GLN A 35 -0.22 2.53 -4.38
C GLN A 35 -0.91 3.28 -5.52
N LYS A 36 -1.53 4.43 -5.23
CA LYS A 36 -2.18 5.26 -6.26
C LYS A 36 -1.18 5.92 -7.19
N GLN A 37 -0.10 6.46 -6.61
CA GLN A 37 0.97 7.09 -7.38
C GLN A 37 1.67 6.07 -8.30
N GLN A 38 1.77 4.82 -7.86
CA GLN A 38 2.27 3.72 -8.68
C GLN A 38 1.31 3.40 -9.86
N ALA A 39 0.00 3.43 -9.65
CA ALA A 39 -1.00 3.23 -10.71
C ALA A 39 -0.91 4.31 -11.80
N ASP A 40 -0.74 5.58 -11.41
CA ASP A 40 -0.54 6.69 -12.36
C ASP A 40 0.73 6.51 -13.20
N GLY A 41 1.81 6.03 -12.59
CA GLY A 41 3.05 5.70 -13.29
C GLY A 41 2.86 4.63 -14.37
N LEU A 42 2.06 3.60 -14.06
CA LEU A 42 1.73 2.54 -15.02
C LEU A 42 0.90 3.06 -16.21
N VAL A 43 -0.04 3.98 -15.97
CA VAL A 43 -0.81 4.62 -17.04
C VAL A 43 0.09 5.39 -18.00
N ARG A 44 1.03 6.18 -17.47
CA ARG A 44 1.99 6.92 -18.31
C ARG A 44 2.85 5.97 -19.15
N ALA A 45 3.34 4.90 -18.55
CA ALA A 45 4.09 3.89 -19.27
C ALA A 45 3.25 3.22 -20.37
N ALA A 46 1.97 2.95 -20.11
CA ALA A 46 1.06 2.37 -21.10
C ALA A 46 0.86 3.28 -22.31
N ILE A 47 0.72 4.60 -22.09
CA ILE A 47 0.62 5.60 -23.17
C ILE A 47 1.86 5.55 -24.06
N GLU A 48 3.05 5.49 -23.47
CA GLU A 48 4.30 5.39 -24.23
C GLU A 48 4.40 4.09 -25.03
N GLN A 49 3.94 2.96 -24.48
CA GLN A 49 3.89 1.70 -25.23
C GLN A 49 2.87 1.75 -26.36
N SER A 50 1.71 2.37 -26.15
CA SER A 50 0.70 2.56 -27.20
C SER A 50 1.23 3.43 -28.34
N LYS A 51 2.00 4.48 -28.03
CA LYS A 51 2.67 5.30 -29.07
C LYS A 51 3.74 4.53 -29.84
N ALA A 52 4.35 3.52 -29.22
CA ALA A 52 5.32 2.63 -29.85
C ALA A 52 4.69 1.46 -30.61
N ASP A 53 3.38 1.50 -30.91
CA ASP A 53 2.60 0.44 -31.57
C ASP A 53 2.52 -0.88 -30.76
N ARG A 54 3.00 -0.87 -29.50
CA ARG A 54 2.99 -2.02 -28.59
C ARG A 54 1.72 -2.05 -27.75
N HIS A 55 0.58 -2.19 -28.43
CA HIS A 55 -0.73 -2.17 -27.79
C HIS A 55 -0.92 -3.29 -26.75
N ALA A 56 -0.35 -4.47 -26.98
CA ALA A 56 -0.42 -5.59 -26.03
C ALA A 56 0.25 -5.26 -24.68
N ASP A 57 1.43 -4.66 -24.72
CA ASP A 57 2.16 -4.25 -23.51
C ASP A 57 1.43 -3.11 -22.80
N ALA A 58 0.86 -2.17 -23.56
CA ALA A 58 0.04 -1.09 -23.02
C ALA A 58 -1.16 -1.64 -22.24
N LEU A 59 -1.91 -2.59 -22.83
CA LEU A 59 -3.05 -3.23 -22.16
C LEU A 59 -2.64 -3.98 -20.89
N GLN A 60 -1.46 -4.62 -20.89
CA GLN A 60 -0.95 -5.30 -19.70
C GLN A 60 -0.61 -4.31 -18.58
N LEU A 61 -0.02 -3.16 -18.91
CA LEU A 61 0.26 -2.09 -17.95
C LEU A 61 -1.03 -1.47 -17.39
N LEU A 62 -2.02 -1.23 -18.24
CA LEU A 62 -3.33 -0.73 -17.82
C LEU A 62 -4.05 -1.72 -16.91
N GLY A 63 -3.95 -3.02 -17.18
CA GLY A 63 -4.49 -4.06 -16.29
C GLY A 63 -3.87 -4.04 -14.89
N ARG A 64 -2.57 -3.77 -14.80
CA ARG A 64 -1.88 -3.59 -13.51
C ARG A 64 -2.30 -2.29 -12.82
N ALA A 65 -2.48 -1.20 -13.57
CA ALA A 65 -2.94 0.07 -13.02
C ALA A 65 -4.33 -0.06 -12.39
N VAL A 66 -5.27 -0.72 -13.06
CA VAL A 66 -6.62 -1.02 -12.54
C VAL A 66 -6.57 -1.94 -11.30
N ALA A 67 -5.63 -2.88 -11.25
CA ALA A 67 -5.47 -3.75 -10.08
C ALA A 67 -4.94 -3.01 -8.85
N LEU A 68 -4.13 -1.95 -9.04
CA LEU A 68 -3.62 -1.11 -7.96
C LEU A 68 -4.63 -0.04 -7.53
N ASP A 69 -5.30 0.61 -8.48
CA ASP A 69 -6.37 1.55 -8.21
C ASP A 69 -7.60 1.23 -9.09
N PRO A 70 -8.56 0.46 -8.55
CA PRO A 70 -9.80 0.15 -9.25
C PRO A 70 -10.67 1.37 -9.56
N GLY A 71 -10.40 2.52 -8.94
CA GLY A 71 -11.09 3.78 -9.19
C GLY A 71 -10.41 4.66 -10.26
N LEU A 72 -9.28 4.24 -10.83
CA LEU A 72 -8.52 5.02 -11.80
C LEU A 72 -9.22 5.01 -13.17
N ALA A 73 -10.16 5.95 -13.34
CA ALA A 73 -10.99 6.07 -14.55
C ALA A 73 -10.17 6.16 -15.84
N GLU A 74 -9.02 6.83 -15.79
CA GLU A 74 -8.13 6.98 -16.95
C GLU A 74 -7.58 5.64 -17.44
N ALA A 75 -7.27 4.70 -16.54
CA ALA A 75 -6.80 3.37 -16.92
C ALA A 75 -7.89 2.56 -17.66
N PHE A 76 -9.16 2.72 -17.30
CA PHE A 76 -10.28 2.09 -18.02
C PHE A 76 -10.53 2.73 -19.38
N TYR A 77 -10.46 4.05 -19.46
CA TYR A 77 -10.63 4.78 -20.71
C TYR A 77 -9.57 4.36 -21.73
N LEU A 78 -8.29 4.39 -21.34
CA LEU A 78 -7.16 4.02 -22.20
C LEU A 78 -7.16 2.55 -22.61
N ARG A 79 -7.83 1.67 -21.85
CA ARG A 79 -7.93 0.25 -22.20
C ARG A 79 -8.94 -0.02 -23.31
N GLY A 80 -9.91 0.89 -23.50
CA GLY A 80 -10.93 0.78 -24.55
C GLY A 80 -10.67 1.65 -25.78
N ALA A 81 -9.61 2.46 -25.77
CA ALA A 81 -9.18 3.34 -26.87
C ALA A 81 -8.20 2.61 -27.79
#